data_AF-A0A933LKR2-F1
#
_entry.id   AF-A0A933LKR2-F1
#
_cell.length_a   1.000
_cell.length_b   1.000
_cell.length_c   1.000
_cell.angle_alpha   90.00
_cell.angle_beta   90.00
_cell.angle_gamma   90.00
#
_symmetry.space_group_name_H-M   'P 1'
#
loop_
_entity.id
_entity.type
_entity.pdbx_description
1 polymer ?
#
loop_
_entity_poly.entity_id
_entity_poly.type
_entity_poly.pdbx_seq_one_letter_code
_entity_poly.pdbx_strand_id
1 'polypeptide(L)'
;MTQPAETFVRWYLRFNGYLGVENLIVHAPVQGAVPQGAEFDVVAVRFPFSREVADFELPRHPQLETIERPGVVNVVIAEVKGGRDTSLNDPWRREANDQLQLQRLKYLVRWLGFCDSENDVESVATELRRTGRSDRACAVRAVYFGARRSQQAADLEIPGILLEDIASWIVGTRAVCWREQGLANRSCHDQWDPLIKNVWNLADPVLPGSQEQKVRSILAIVLGRAAP
;
A
#
# COMPACT_ATOMS: atom_id res chain seq x y z
N MET A 1 8.96 -15.54 4.95
CA MET A 1 8.45 -14.60 5.96
C MET A 1 8.35 -13.25 5.28
N THR A 2 7.16 -12.66 5.20
CA THR A 2 6.92 -11.32 4.65
C THR A 2 7.72 -10.27 5.41
N GLN A 3 8.25 -9.25 4.74
CA GLN A 3 9.04 -8.21 5.42
C GLN A 3 8.13 -7.43 6.40
N PRO A 4 8.60 -7.02 7.59
CA PRO A 4 7.77 -6.27 8.53
C PRO A 4 7.14 -4.99 7.93
N ALA A 5 7.86 -4.29 7.06
CA ALA A 5 7.36 -3.12 6.36
C ALA A 5 6.17 -3.44 5.42
N GLU A 6 6.26 -4.53 4.64
CA GLU A 6 5.16 -4.99 3.77
C GLU A 6 3.92 -5.37 4.58
N THR A 7 4.13 -6.11 5.68
CA THR A 7 3.03 -6.45 6.62
C THR A 7 2.37 -5.18 7.15
N PHE A 8 3.17 -4.19 7.56
CA PHE A 8 2.68 -2.92 8.07
C PHE A 8 1.88 -2.13 7.02
N VAL A 9 2.38 -2.05 5.77
CA VAL A 9 1.70 -1.35 4.66
C VAL A 9 0.40 -2.05 4.28
N ARG A 10 0.38 -3.38 4.18
CA ARG A 10 -0.85 -4.14 3.90
C ARG A 10 -1.93 -3.84 4.94
N TRP A 11 -1.58 -3.86 6.22
CA TRP A 11 -2.54 -3.57 7.28
C TRP A 11 -2.98 -2.13 7.31
N TYR A 12 -2.08 -1.19 7.01
CA TYR A 12 -2.46 0.20 6.78
C TYR A 12 -3.49 0.32 5.66
N LEU A 13 -3.29 -0.32 4.50
CA LEU A 13 -4.26 -0.34 3.41
C LEU A 13 -5.59 -0.97 3.86
N ARG A 14 -5.54 -2.07 4.63
CA ARG A 14 -6.74 -2.70 5.20
C ARG A 14 -7.51 -1.79 6.15
N PHE A 15 -6.83 -1.06 7.04
CA PHE A 15 -7.47 -0.07 7.91
C PHE A 15 -8.10 1.09 7.13
N ASN A 16 -7.71 1.27 5.88
CA ASN A 16 -8.27 2.23 4.95
C ASN A 16 -9.31 1.62 4.00
N GLY A 17 -9.82 0.41 4.29
CA GLY A 17 -10.90 -0.23 3.55
C GLY A 17 -10.47 -0.92 2.26
N TYR A 18 -9.17 -1.15 2.05
CA TYR A 18 -8.67 -1.93 0.92
C TYR A 18 -8.65 -3.43 1.23
N LEU A 19 -8.88 -4.22 0.19
CA LEU A 19 -8.74 -5.67 0.14
C LEU A 19 -7.60 -5.99 -0.82
N GLY A 20 -6.63 -6.81 -0.46
CA GLY A 20 -5.45 -7.00 -1.31
C GLY A 20 -4.81 -8.37 -1.25
N VAL A 21 -3.94 -8.60 -2.23
CA VAL A 21 -3.02 -9.73 -2.31
C VAL A 21 -1.59 -9.25 -2.08
N GLU A 22 -0.77 -10.13 -1.51
CA GLU A 22 0.65 -9.90 -1.25
C GLU A 22 1.50 -10.69 -2.24
N ASN A 23 2.72 -10.21 -2.49
CA ASN A 23 3.76 -10.91 -3.26
C ASN A 23 3.23 -11.42 -4.61
N LEU A 24 2.55 -10.54 -5.35
CA LEU A 24 2.00 -10.92 -6.65
C LEU A 24 3.14 -11.06 -7.65
N ILE A 25 3.40 -12.30 -8.07
CA ILE A 25 4.40 -12.63 -9.06
C ILE A 25 3.76 -12.61 -10.46
N VAL A 26 4.30 -11.77 -11.34
CA VAL A 26 4.03 -11.81 -12.77
C VAL A 26 5.03 -12.76 -13.43
N HIS A 27 4.51 -13.76 -14.12
CA HIS A 27 5.33 -14.74 -14.84
C HIS A 27 5.69 -14.24 -16.25
N ALA A 28 6.91 -14.52 -16.69
CA ALA A 28 7.43 -14.15 -18.02
C ALA A 28 7.78 -15.42 -18.82
N PRO A 29 6.80 -16.15 -19.37
CA PRO A 29 7.05 -17.40 -20.07
C PRO A 29 7.97 -17.19 -21.29
N VAL A 30 8.97 -18.06 -21.39
CA VAL A 30 9.89 -18.18 -22.54
C VAL A 30 9.92 -19.64 -22.98
N GLN A 31 10.47 -19.94 -24.17
CA GLN A 31 10.55 -21.31 -24.64
C GLN A 31 11.33 -22.19 -23.64
N GLY A 32 10.66 -23.19 -23.06
CA GLY A 32 11.25 -24.16 -22.13
C GLY A 32 11.33 -23.73 -20.66
N ALA A 33 10.91 -22.51 -20.29
CA ALA A 33 10.92 -22.05 -18.89
C ALA A 33 9.87 -20.95 -18.62
N VAL A 34 9.41 -20.85 -17.36
CA VAL A 34 8.52 -19.78 -16.90
C VAL A 34 9.17 -19.04 -15.73
N PRO A 35 10.16 -18.18 -15.99
CA PRO A 35 10.81 -17.39 -14.94
C PRO A 35 9.85 -16.35 -14.32
N GLN A 36 10.24 -15.87 -13.14
CA GLN A 36 9.69 -14.66 -12.55
C GLN A 36 9.98 -13.47 -13.46
N GLY A 37 8.94 -12.73 -13.83
CA GLY A 37 9.02 -11.50 -14.60
C GLY A 37 9.12 -10.29 -13.68
N ALA A 38 8.08 -10.04 -12.90
CA ALA A 38 8.02 -8.95 -11.93
C ALA A 38 7.35 -9.41 -10.64
N GLU A 39 7.54 -8.63 -9.58
CA GLU A 39 6.90 -8.82 -8.29
C GLU A 39 6.30 -7.49 -7.84
N PHE A 40 5.08 -7.57 -7.30
CA PHE A 40 4.39 -6.43 -6.70
C PHE A 40 4.10 -6.78 -5.24
N ASP A 41 4.62 -5.97 -4.32
CA ASP A 41 4.63 -6.28 -2.89
C ASP A 41 3.19 -6.40 -2.33
N VAL A 42 2.34 -5.41 -2.62
CA VAL A 42 0.91 -5.46 -2.31
C VAL A 42 0.09 -4.89 -3.46
N VAL A 43 -0.93 -5.61 -3.91
CA VAL A 43 -1.94 -5.11 -4.86
C VAL A 43 -3.28 -5.08 -4.14
N ALA A 44 -3.88 -3.91 -4.01
CA ALA A 44 -5.02 -3.69 -3.13
C ALA A 44 -6.14 -2.91 -3.84
N VAL A 45 -7.39 -3.33 -3.62
CA VAL A 45 -8.59 -2.76 -4.23
C VAL A 45 -9.51 -2.21 -3.16
N ARG A 46 -10.05 -1.02 -3.40
CA ARG A 46 -11.12 -0.41 -2.60
C ARG A 46 -12.31 -0.11 -3.50
N PHE A 47 -13.46 -0.65 -3.14
CA PHE A 47 -14.72 -0.36 -3.83
C PHE A 47 -15.26 1.01 -3.39
N PRO A 48 -15.85 1.81 -4.30
CA PRO A 48 -16.17 3.23 -4.05
C PRO A 48 -17.15 3.47 -2.91
N PHE A 49 -18.00 2.48 -2.63
CA PHE A 49 -19.02 2.56 -1.58
C PHE A 49 -18.68 1.73 -0.33
N SER A 50 -17.48 1.13 -0.30
CA SER A 50 -17.00 0.42 0.89
C SER A 50 -16.88 1.41 2.05
N ARG A 51 -17.43 1.06 3.22
CA ARG A 51 -17.33 1.83 4.46
C ARG A 51 -17.24 0.87 5.64
N GLU A 52 -16.34 1.14 6.59
CA GLU A 52 -16.35 0.50 7.91
C GLU A 52 -17.14 1.44 8.83
N VAL A 53 -18.25 0.95 9.41
CA VAL A 53 -19.15 1.74 10.26
C VAL A 53 -19.32 1.01 11.59
N ALA A 54 -19.02 1.71 12.69
CA ALA A 54 -19.17 1.23 14.06
C ALA A 54 -19.85 2.33 14.90
N ASP A 55 -21.06 2.72 14.54
CA ASP A 55 -21.80 3.95 14.96
C ASP A 55 -21.29 5.28 14.37
N PHE A 56 -20.06 5.28 13.85
CA PHE A 56 -19.49 6.37 13.07
C PHE A 56 -18.69 5.80 11.90
N GLU A 57 -18.44 6.62 10.88
CA GLU A 57 -17.54 6.25 9.78
C GLU A 57 -16.10 6.34 10.26
N LEU A 58 -15.38 5.22 10.18
CA LEU A 58 -14.00 5.22 10.65
C LEU A 58 -13.11 6.07 9.75
N PRO A 59 -12.19 6.86 10.33
CA PRO A 59 -11.34 7.75 9.56
C PRO A 59 -10.43 6.95 8.63
N ARG A 60 -10.17 7.55 7.47
CA ARG A 60 -9.18 7.13 6.49
C ARG A 60 -8.03 8.12 6.46
N HIS A 61 -6.92 7.69 5.88
CA HIS A 61 -5.74 8.51 5.73
C HIS A 61 -5.93 9.48 4.55
N PRO A 62 -5.81 10.81 4.75
CA PRO A 62 -6.08 11.79 3.71
C PRO A 62 -5.24 11.60 2.44
N GLN A 63 -3.96 11.21 2.57
CA GLN A 63 -3.10 10.92 1.41
C GLN A 63 -3.61 9.78 0.51
N LEU A 64 -4.50 8.89 0.99
CA LEU A 64 -5.13 7.89 0.12
C LEU A 64 -6.41 8.41 -0.55
N GLU A 65 -7.07 9.41 0.06
CA GLU A 65 -8.33 10.01 -0.42
C GLU A 65 -8.13 11.12 -1.44
N THR A 66 -7.09 11.96 -1.29
CA THR A 66 -6.78 13.06 -2.22
C THR A 66 -6.49 12.60 -3.64
N ILE A 67 -6.35 11.29 -3.83
CA ILE A 67 -5.97 10.65 -5.08
C ILE A 67 -7.18 9.90 -5.71
N GLU A 68 -8.38 9.97 -5.13
CA GLU A 68 -9.56 9.25 -5.61
C GLU A 68 -10.49 10.06 -6.51
N ARG A 69 -11.05 9.38 -7.51
CA ARG A 69 -12.26 9.81 -8.20
C ARG A 69 -13.48 9.27 -7.45
N PRO A 70 -14.49 10.09 -7.12
CA PRO A 70 -15.71 9.58 -6.51
C PRO A 70 -16.40 8.53 -7.40
N GLY A 71 -16.94 7.48 -6.79
CA GLY A 71 -17.78 6.50 -7.47
C GLY A 71 -17.06 5.44 -8.31
N VAL A 72 -15.72 5.42 -8.35
CA VAL A 72 -14.95 4.41 -9.09
C VAL A 72 -14.18 3.47 -8.17
N VAL A 73 -13.93 2.25 -8.63
CA VAL A 73 -13.03 1.31 -7.95
C VAL A 73 -11.63 1.92 -7.92
N ASN A 74 -10.97 1.85 -6.77
CA ASN A 74 -9.60 2.31 -6.58
C ASN A 74 -8.67 1.11 -6.43
N VAL A 75 -7.59 1.07 -7.21
CA VAL A 75 -6.57 0.03 -7.14
C VAL A 75 -5.22 0.67 -6.83
N VAL A 76 -4.57 0.18 -5.78
CA VAL A 76 -3.22 0.56 -5.38
C VAL A 76 -2.27 -0.60 -5.66
N ILE A 77 -1.21 -0.32 -6.41
CA ILE A 77 -0.05 -1.18 -6.61
C ILE A 77 1.04 -0.62 -5.70
N ALA A 78 1.21 -1.22 -4.53
CA ALA A 78 2.14 -0.74 -3.51
C ALA A 78 3.54 -1.30 -3.76
N GLU A 79 4.51 -0.40 -3.77
CA GLU A 79 5.94 -0.69 -3.76
C GLU A 79 6.47 -0.32 -2.37
N VAL A 80 6.99 -1.29 -1.62
CA VAL A 80 7.35 -1.13 -0.20
C VAL A 80 8.85 -1.24 0.00
N LYS A 81 9.46 -0.25 0.65
CA LYS A 81 10.89 -0.22 0.99
C LYS A 81 11.12 0.11 2.47
N GLY A 82 11.36 -0.93 3.27
CA GLY A 82 11.77 -0.79 4.68
C GLY A 82 13.26 -0.49 4.91
N GLY A 83 14.08 -0.53 3.86
CA GLY A 83 15.54 -0.51 3.94
C GLY A 83 16.20 0.82 3.57
N ARG A 84 17.52 0.74 3.28
CA ARG A 84 18.29 1.87 2.70
C ARG A 84 18.01 2.06 1.21
N ASP A 85 17.63 0.99 0.53
CA ASP A 85 17.26 1.05 -0.88
C ASP A 85 15.90 1.75 -1.02
N THR A 86 15.86 2.71 -1.93
CA THR A 86 14.66 3.52 -2.26
C THR A 86 14.31 3.40 -3.75
N SER A 87 15.01 2.51 -4.46
CA SER A 87 14.81 2.29 -5.88
C SER A 87 13.50 1.55 -6.12
N LEU A 88 12.77 1.90 -7.18
CA LEU A 88 11.56 1.19 -7.56
C LEU A 88 11.88 -0.16 -8.20
N ASN A 89 10.93 -1.10 -8.19
CA ASN A 89 11.03 -2.32 -8.98
C ASN A 89 11.03 -2.03 -10.50
N ASP A 90 11.59 -2.97 -11.27
CA ASP A 90 11.80 -2.85 -12.72
C ASP A 90 10.63 -2.32 -13.55
N PRO A 91 9.34 -2.69 -13.30
CA PRO A 91 8.22 -2.21 -14.11
C PRO A 91 8.10 -0.68 -14.16
N TRP A 92 8.66 0.00 -13.16
CA TRP A 92 8.59 1.45 -13.03
C TRP A 92 9.85 2.15 -13.56
N ARG A 93 11.01 1.48 -13.64
CA ARG A 93 12.29 2.13 -13.98
C ARG A 93 12.34 2.58 -15.44
N ARG A 94 12.77 3.82 -15.71
CA ARG A 94 12.89 4.35 -17.08
C ARG A 94 14.00 3.68 -17.89
N GLU A 95 15.10 3.27 -17.25
CA GLU A 95 16.20 2.59 -17.93
C GLU A 95 15.92 1.12 -18.32
N ALA A 96 14.82 0.54 -17.86
CA ALA A 96 14.47 -0.85 -18.15
C ALA A 96 13.92 -1.02 -19.59
N ASN A 97 14.07 -2.21 -20.17
CA ASN A 97 13.53 -2.54 -21.49
C ASN A 97 12.02 -2.28 -21.55
N ASP A 98 11.62 -1.24 -22.28
CA ASP A 98 10.28 -0.68 -22.22
C ASP A 98 9.21 -1.66 -22.66
N GLN A 99 9.47 -2.42 -23.74
CA GLN A 99 8.54 -3.41 -24.24
C GLN A 99 8.34 -4.56 -23.23
N LEU A 100 9.41 -5.01 -22.59
CA LEU A 100 9.32 -6.08 -21.60
C LEU A 100 8.57 -5.62 -20.34
N GLN A 101 8.83 -4.41 -19.84
CA GLN A 101 8.12 -3.86 -18.68
C GLN A 101 6.64 -3.63 -18.99
N LEU A 102 6.33 -3.16 -20.20
CA LEU A 102 4.96 -3.02 -20.65
C LEU A 102 4.22 -4.36 -20.64
N GLN A 103 4.83 -5.45 -21.10
CA GLN A 103 4.20 -6.78 -21.02
C GLN A 103 3.93 -7.23 -19.58
N ARG A 104 4.82 -6.91 -18.63
CA ARG A 104 4.62 -7.22 -17.21
C ARG A 104 3.43 -6.45 -16.63
N LEU A 105 3.27 -5.17 -17.00
CA LEU A 105 2.11 -4.36 -16.60
C LEU A 105 0.82 -4.84 -17.26
N LYS A 106 0.86 -5.24 -18.54
CA LYS A 106 -0.31 -5.85 -19.21
C LYS A 106 -0.74 -7.13 -18.50
N TYR A 107 0.20 -7.97 -18.07
CA TYR A 107 -0.12 -9.16 -17.27
C TYR A 107 -0.87 -8.77 -15.99
N LEU A 108 -0.34 -7.81 -15.22
CA LEU A 108 -0.98 -7.31 -14.01
C LEU A 108 -2.41 -6.81 -14.29
N VAL A 109 -2.60 -6.00 -15.34
CA VAL A 109 -3.91 -5.45 -15.71
C VAL A 109 -4.90 -6.56 -16.10
N ARG A 110 -4.46 -7.58 -16.85
CA ARG A 110 -5.30 -8.75 -17.15
C ARG A 110 -5.68 -9.51 -15.89
N TRP A 111 -4.73 -9.72 -14.98
CA TRP A 111 -4.99 -10.41 -13.71
C TRP A 111 -6.00 -9.66 -12.84
N LEU A 112 -5.93 -8.33 -12.81
CA LEU A 112 -6.91 -7.48 -12.12
C LEU A 112 -8.31 -7.55 -12.73
N GLY A 113 -8.43 -7.89 -14.02
CA GLY A 113 -9.69 -8.32 -14.64
C GLY A 113 -10.75 -7.24 -14.82
N PHE A 114 -10.39 -5.95 -14.80
CA PHE A 114 -11.35 -4.84 -14.97
C PHE A 114 -11.42 -4.30 -16.41
N CYS A 115 -10.58 -4.76 -17.32
CA CYS A 115 -10.64 -4.44 -18.75
C CYS A 115 -11.32 -5.58 -19.52
N ASP A 116 -12.21 -5.25 -20.44
CA ASP A 116 -12.93 -6.21 -21.29
C ASP A 116 -12.26 -6.43 -22.68
N SER A 117 -11.28 -5.60 -23.03
CA SER A 117 -10.56 -5.67 -24.31
C SER A 117 -9.04 -5.57 -24.14
N GLU A 118 -8.29 -6.19 -25.05
CA GLU A 118 -6.82 -6.07 -25.09
C GLU A 118 -6.34 -4.65 -25.41
N ASN A 119 -7.17 -3.85 -26.09
CA ASN A 119 -6.86 -2.43 -26.34
C ASN A 119 -6.93 -1.61 -25.05
N ASP A 120 -7.86 -1.92 -24.15
CA ASP A 120 -7.94 -1.27 -22.83
C ASP A 120 -6.82 -1.74 -21.92
N VAL A 121 -6.48 -3.04 -21.95
CA VAL A 121 -5.31 -3.57 -21.24
C VAL A 121 -4.03 -2.84 -21.68
N GLU A 122 -3.80 -2.71 -22.98
CA GLU A 122 -2.66 -1.98 -23.54
C GLU A 122 -2.66 -0.52 -23.05
N SER A 123 -3.79 0.18 -23.22
CA SER A 123 -3.90 1.60 -22.87
C SER A 123 -3.63 1.86 -21.39
N VAL A 124 -4.20 1.05 -20.49
CA VAL A 124 -3.98 1.16 -19.05
C VAL A 124 -2.53 0.85 -18.68
N ALA A 125 -1.95 -0.21 -19.25
CA ALA A 125 -0.56 -0.57 -18.98
C ALA A 125 0.42 0.51 -19.47
N THR A 126 0.17 1.13 -20.63
CA THR A 126 0.96 2.26 -21.14
C THR A 126 0.86 3.49 -20.23
N GLU A 127 -0.34 3.82 -19.74
CA GLU A 127 -0.54 4.94 -18.81
C GLU A 127 0.17 4.71 -17.46
N LEU A 128 0.03 3.50 -16.90
CA LEU A 128 0.75 3.07 -15.70
C LEU A 128 2.26 3.12 -15.91
N ARG A 129 2.77 2.67 -17.05
CA ARG A 129 4.21 2.71 -17.37
C ARG A 129 4.75 4.14 -17.40
N ARG A 130 3.97 5.06 -17.97
CA ARG A 130 4.36 6.45 -18.18
C ARG A 130 4.25 7.31 -16.92
N THR A 131 3.21 7.10 -16.13
CA THR A 131 2.81 8.02 -15.03
C THR A 131 2.56 7.35 -13.69
N GLY A 132 2.66 6.02 -13.63
CA GLY A 132 2.24 5.26 -12.45
C GLY A 132 0.73 5.31 -12.20
N ARG A 133 -0.11 5.83 -13.12
CA ARG A 133 -1.56 5.96 -12.92
C ARG A 133 -2.36 5.75 -14.21
N SER A 134 -3.59 5.24 -14.07
CA SER A 134 -4.63 5.26 -15.10
C SER A 134 -6.02 5.45 -14.46
N ASP A 135 -6.89 6.26 -15.07
CA ASP A 135 -8.24 6.58 -14.55
C ASP A 135 -9.35 6.17 -15.55
N ARG A 136 -9.14 5.09 -16.29
CA ARG A 136 -10.09 4.59 -17.31
C ARG A 136 -11.27 3.85 -16.67
N ALA A 137 -11.29 2.52 -16.77
CA ALA A 137 -12.36 1.69 -16.22
C ALA A 137 -12.39 1.72 -14.67
N CYS A 138 -11.22 1.89 -14.05
CA CYS A 138 -11.07 2.16 -12.63
C CYS A 138 -9.86 3.09 -12.40
N ALA A 139 -9.70 3.60 -11.18
CA ALA A 139 -8.54 4.39 -10.80
C ALA A 139 -7.43 3.48 -10.30
N VAL A 140 -6.48 3.13 -11.17
CA VAL A 140 -5.31 2.30 -10.83
C VAL A 140 -4.08 3.17 -10.67
N ARG A 141 -3.32 2.97 -9.59
CA ARG A 141 -2.09 3.73 -9.34
C ARG A 141 -1.02 2.93 -8.61
N ALA A 142 0.23 3.20 -8.95
CA ALA A 142 1.37 2.86 -8.13
C ALA A 142 1.45 3.81 -6.94
N VAL A 143 1.84 3.30 -5.77
CA VAL A 143 2.15 4.11 -4.59
C VAL A 143 3.44 3.57 -3.97
N TYR A 144 4.40 4.45 -3.76
CA TYR A 144 5.62 4.13 -3.06
C TYR A 144 5.42 4.28 -1.55
N PHE A 145 5.76 3.25 -0.80
CA PHE A 145 5.77 3.24 0.66
C PHE A 145 7.20 3.02 1.14
N GLY A 146 7.74 3.94 1.94
CA GLY A 146 9.13 3.79 2.33
C GLY A 146 9.52 4.49 3.62
N ALA A 147 10.61 4.01 4.22
CA ALA A 147 11.25 4.67 5.36
C ALA A 147 11.86 6.03 4.99
N ARG A 148 12.09 6.25 3.69
CA ARG A 148 12.67 7.47 3.11
C ARG A 148 11.98 7.77 1.79
N ARG A 149 11.97 9.03 1.39
CA ARG A 149 11.48 9.46 0.06
C ARG A 149 12.35 8.84 -1.04
N SER A 150 11.71 8.49 -2.16
CA SER A 150 12.37 8.03 -3.37
C SER A 150 12.35 9.14 -4.42
N GLN A 151 13.53 9.54 -4.90
CA GLN A 151 13.62 10.49 -6.02
C GLN A 151 13.05 9.88 -7.30
N GLN A 152 13.27 8.59 -7.53
CA GLN A 152 12.72 7.88 -8.70
C GLN A 152 11.19 7.88 -8.70
N ALA A 153 10.55 7.68 -7.54
CA ALA A 153 9.10 7.79 -7.42
C ALA A 153 8.61 9.21 -7.74
N ALA A 154 9.29 10.22 -7.20
CA ALA A 154 8.96 11.62 -7.47
C ALA A 154 9.09 11.99 -8.96
N ASP A 155 10.17 11.55 -9.63
CA ASP A 155 10.43 11.80 -11.05
C ASP A 155 9.38 11.15 -11.98
N LEU A 156 8.68 10.14 -11.48
CA LEU A 156 7.59 9.41 -12.16
C LEU A 156 6.19 9.84 -11.69
N GLU A 157 6.10 10.86 -10.85
CA GLU A 157 4.84 11.32 -10.24
C GLU A 157 4.11 10.22 -9.45
N ILE A 158 4.84 9.19 -9.00
CA ILE A 158 4.32 8.14 -8.14
C ILE A 158 4.24 8.70 -6.70
N PRO A 159 3.03 8.76 -6.10
CA PRO A 159 2.87 9.26 -4.74
C PRO A 159 3.70 8.47 -3.73
N GLY A 160 4.38 9.17 -2.83
CA GLY A 160 5.15 8.58 -1.75
C GLY A 160 4.48 8.78 -0.40
N ILE A 161 4.24 7.70 0.35
CA ILE A 161 3.76 7.70 1.73
C ILE A 161 4.87 7.16 2.63
N LEU A 162 5.29 7.93 3.63
CA LEU A 162 6.34 7.47 4.54
C LEU A 162 5.77 6.51 5.59
N LEU A 163 6.56 5.52 6.00
CA LEU A 163 6.18 4.63 7.09
C LEU A 163 5.96 5.39 8.41
N GLU A 164 6.64 6.53 8.58
CA GLU A 164 6.43 7.45 9.69
C GLU A 164 5.07 8.15 9.63
N ASP A 165 4.61 8.53 8.44
CA ASP A 165 3.28 9.13 8.24
C ASP A 165 2.19 8.11 8.62
N ILE A 166 2.36 6.85 8.19
CA ILE A 166 1.47 5.74 8.55
C ILE A 166 1.42 5.55 10.07
N ALA A 167 2.59 5.45 10.72
CA ALA A 167 2.66 5.27 12.17
C ALA A 167 2.01 6.45 12.92
N SER A 168 2.25 7.68 12.45
CA SER A 168 1.68 8.89 13.02
C SER A 168 0.15 8.92 12.90
N TRP A 169 -0.38 8.53 11.74
CA TRP A 169 -1.83 8.41 11.55
C TRP A 169 -2.44 7.28 12.38
N ILE A 170 -1.75 6.14 12.51
CA ILE A 170 -2.24 5.05 13.37
C ILE A 170 -2.36 5.53 14.82
N VAL A 171 -1.32 6.16 15.37
CA VAL A 171 -1.31 6.62 16.76
C VAL A 171 -2.28 7.78 16.97
N GLY A 172 -2.24 8.79 16.11
CA GLY A 172 -2.97 10.05 16.31
C GLY A 172 -4.39 10.07 15.78
N THR A 173 -4.80 9.11 14.97
CA THR A 173 -6.12 9.10 14.35
C THR A 173 -6.79 7.75 14.47
N ARG A 174 -6.15 6.69 13.95
CA ARG A 174 -6.80 5.40 13.88
C ARG A 174 -7.05 4.87 15.29
N ALA A 175 -6.03 4.68 16.12
CA ALA A 175 -6.12 4.06 17.45
C ALA A 175 -7.05 4.82 18.42
N VAL A 176 -7.16 6.15 18.27
CA VAL A 176 -7.93 7.00 19.19
C VAL A 176 -9.40 7.16 18.81
N CYS A 177 -9.77 6.92 17.54
CA CYS A 177 -11.10 7.30 17.04
C CYS A 177 -12.27 6.66 17.81
N TRP A 178 -12.18 5.40 18.26
CA TRP A 178 -13.24 4.76 19.05
C TRP A 178 -13.48 5.46 20.39
N ARG A 179 -12.40 5.90 21.04
CA ARG A 179 -12.48 6.59 22.31
C ARG A 179 -13.03 8.00 22.14
N GLU A 180 -12.61 8.71 21.10
CA GLU A 180 -13.11 10.05 20.76
C GLU A 180 -14.62 10.04 20.48
N GLN A 181 -15.15 8.91 19.99
CA GLN A 181 -16.58 8.70 19.76
C GLN A 181 -17.31 8.09 20.97
N GLY A 182 -16.64 7.94 22.12
CA GLY A 182 -17.25 7.47 23.36
C GLY A 182 -17.50 5.95 23.43
N LEU A 183 -16.97 5.16 22.50
CA LEU A 183 -17.21 3.71 22.41
C LEU A 183 -16.19 2.86 23.20
N ALA A 184 -15.23 3.49 23.87
CA ALA A 184 -14.08 2.89 24.56
C ALA A 184 -12.92 2.44 23.66
N ASN A 185 -11.96 1.70 24.21
CA ASN A 185 -10.77 1.23 23.49
C ASN A 185 -11.10 -0.01 22.66
N ARG A 186 -10.68 -0.02 21.39
CA ARG A 186 -10.83 -1.20 20.53
C ARG A 186 -9.86 -2.30 20.95
N SER A 187 -10.36 -3.52 21.13
CA SER A 187 -9.54 -4.71 21.35
C SER A 187 -8.83 -5.16 20.07
N CYS A 188 -7.61 -5.68 20.21
CA CYS A 188 -6.93 -6.42 19.14
C CYS A 188 -7.63 -7.78 18.93
N HIS A 189 -7.62 -8.27 17.69
CA HIS A 189 -8.21 -9.57 17.35
C HIS A 189 -7.11 -10.65 17.28
N ASP A 190 -7.40 -11.85 17.78
CA ASP A 190 -6.39 -12.91 17.89
C ASP A 190 -5.83 -13.40 16.55
N GLN A 191 -6.57 -13.19 15.47
CA GLN A 191 -6.14 -13.54 14.10
C GLN A 191 -5.27 -12.47 13.42
N TRP A 192 -4.97 -11.34 14.09
CA TRP A 192 -4.08 -10.33 13.51
C TRP A 192 -2.63 -10.80 13.50
N ASP A 193 -1.86 -10.30 12.53
CA ASP A 193 -0.43 -10.56 12.48
C ASP A 193 0.26 -10.10 13.77
N PRO A 194 1.26 -10.86 14.30
CA PRO A 194 1.94 -10.51 15.54
C PRO A 194 2.53 -9.10 15.54
N LEU A 195 3.10 -8.67 14.41
CA LEU A 195 3.60 -7.30 14.24
C LEU A 195 2.50 -6.26 14.50
N ILE A 196 1.31 -6.49 13.97
CA ILE A 196 0.21 -5.54 14.03
C ILE A 196 -0.42 -5.50 15.41
N LYS A 197 -0.48 -6.65 16.11
CA LYS A 197 -0.81 -6.66 17.54
C LYS A 197 0.15 -5.78 18.34
N ASN A 198 1.46 -5.86 18.08
CA ASN A 198 2.45 -5.02 18.75
C ASN A 198 2.29 -3.53 18.40
N VAL A 199 2.11 -3.20 17.12
CA VAL A 199 1.83 -1.83 16.67
C VAL A 199 0.59 -1.29 17.37
N TRP A 200 -0.50 -2.07 17.42
CA TRP A 200 -1.75 -1.66 18.02
C TRP A 200 -1.64 -1.42 19.52
N ASN A 201 -0.92 -2.29 20.22
CA ASN A 201 -0.62 -2.13 21.64
C ASN A 201 0.19 -0.85 21.88
N LEU A 202 1.24 -0.60 21.09
CA LEU A 202 2.05 0.63 21.21
C LEU A 202 1.24 1.90 20.92
N ALA A 203 0.24 1.81 20.04
CA ALA A 203 -0.63 2.91 19.69
C ALA A 203 -1.77 3.16 20.70
N ASP A 204 -1.96 2.29 21.70
CA ASP A 204 -3.05 2.40 22.66
C ASP A 204 -3.03 3.77 23.38
N PRO A 205 -4.12 4.56 23.30
CA PRO A 205 -4.18 5.89 23.93
C PRO A 205 -4.15 5.87 25.46
N VAL A 206 -4.34 4.72 26.11
CA VAL A 206 -4.26 4.58 27.58
C VAL A 206 -2.83 4.34 28.06
N LEU A 207 -1.97 3.79 27.20
CA LEU A 207 -0.57 3.59 27.58
C LEU A 207 0.18 4.92 27.63
N PRO A 208 1.10 5.10 28.59
CA PRO A 208 1.90 6.31 28.72
C PRO A 208 2.82 6.52 27.52
N GLY A 209 3.24 7.77 27.32
CA GLY A 209 4.17 8.18 26.26
C GLY A 209 3.55 9.18 25.29
N SER A 210 4.36 10.11 24.81
CA SER A 210 3.97 11.06 23.77
C SER A 210 3.68 10.34 22.46
N GLN A 211 2.88 10.96 21.59
CA GLN A 211 2.64 10.45 20.24
C GLN A 211 3.94 10.18 19.49
N GLU A 212 4.92 11.09 19.61
CA GLU A 212 6.24 10.94 18.99
C GLU A 212 7.00 9.71 19.53
N GLN A 213 6.95 9.45 20.84
CA GLN A 213 7.56 8.25 21.43
C GLN A 213 6.92 6.97 20.87
N LYS A 214 5.58 6.93 20.78
CA LYS A 214 4.84 5.78 20.23
C LYS A 214 5.16 5.54 18.75
N VAL A 215 5.21 6.61 17.95
CA VAL A 215 5.61 6.55 16.53
C VAL A 215 7.03 5.98 16.39
N ARG A 216 7.99 6.47 17.18
CA ARG A 216 9.37 5.94 17.16
C ARG A 216 9.43 4.47 17.54
N SER A 217 8.68 4.03 18.55
CA SER A 217 8.61 2.61 18.94
C SER A 217 8.01 1.73 17.84
N ILE A 218 6.96 2.19 17.17
CA ILE A 218 6.36 1.50 16.01
C ILE A 218 7.38 1.39 14.87
N LEU A 219 8.07 2.48 14.54
CA LEU A 219 9.08 2.48 13.48
C LEU A 219 10.26 1.55 13.80
N ALA A 220 10.67 1.45 15.06
CA ALA A 220 11.73 0.53 15.46
C ALA A 220 11.37 -0.92 15.09
N ILE A 221 10.18 -1.38 15.47
CA ILE A 221 9.73 -2.75 15.17
C ILE A 221 9.44 -2.97 13.67
N VAL A 222 8.89 -1.98 12.97
CA VAL A 222 8.59 -2.06 11.53
C VAL A 222 9.87 -2.09 10.69
N LEU A 223 10.92 -1.39 11.12
CA LEU A 223 12.20 -1.32 10.40
C LEU A 223 13.21 -2.37 10.89
N GLY A 224 12.82 -3.26 11.80
CA GLY A 224 13.70 -4.28 12.37
C GLY A 224 14.88 -3.70 13.17
N ARG A 225 14.74 -2.48 13.71
CA ARG A 225 15.71 -1.87 14.62
C ARG A 225 15.29 -2.20 16.04
N ALA A 226 16.22 -2.64 16.89
CA ALA A 226 15.94 -2.81 18.31
C ALA A 226 15.33 -1.51 18.87
N ALA A 227 14.26 -1.62 19.65
CA ALA A 227 13.73 -0.48 20.39
C ALA A 227 14.84 0.05 21.32
N PRO A 228 15.03 1.39 21.41
CA PRO A 228 15.99 1.98 22.33
C PRO A 228 15.65 1.67 23.79
#